data_AF-A0A1E7NEY9-F1
#
_entry.id   AF-A0A1E7NEY9-F1
#
_cell.length_a   1.000
_cell.length_b   1.000
_cell.length_c   1.000
_cell.angle_alpha   90.00
_cell.angle_beta   90.00
_cell.angle_gamma   90.00
#
_symmetry.space_group_name_H-M   'P 1'
#
loop_
_entity.id
_entity.type
_entity.pdbx_description
1 polymer ?
#
loop_
_entity_poly.entity_id
_entity_poly.type
_entity_poly.pdbx_seq_one_letter_code
_entity_poly.pdbx_strand_id
1 'polypeptide(L)'
;MPGGASPGADLLELAGACSTAPLEPRYRPEDVMAVRFTGGTGGRPKGVLRRFARPPRPAVLSGPASCSAPPCATAGGTTADFSLAAGGAVVLQDGFAAEEVLGAVERHRVSRAYLPPHLLHRLLDHPLLAATDTGSLRRVGYTGCAPSPRRLAEATRRLGRVPHQTYSLTETGPISRLSPDEHLDPRLLTTAGRPYPDTEVRILDEEGVPLPPGRTGEICVRTPTAMAGYWRDPELTARVLREGWLHTGDLGAMWRVI
;
A
#
# COMPACT_ATOMS: atom_id res chain seq x y z
N MET A 1 18.14 7.70 25.22
CA MET A 1 18.94 7.17 24.10
C MET A 1 18.29 5.87 23.65
N PRO A 2 17.53 5.84 22.54
CA PRO A 2 17.05 4.58 22.00
C PRO A 2 18.27 3.75 21.59
N GLY A 3 18.38 2.51 22.07
CA GLY A 3 19.52 1.65 21.84
C GLY A 3 19.69 1.38 20.34
N GLY A 4 20.83 1.78 19.78
CA GLY A 4 21.19 1.45 18.42
C GLY A 4 21.33 -0.07 18.31
N ALA A 5 20.48 -0.70 17.51
CA ALA A 5 20.73 -2.07 17.07
C ALA A 5 22.05 -2.06 16.27
N SER A 6 22.92 -3.04 16.51
CA SER A 6 24.07 -3.26 15.62
C SER A 6 23.56 -3.40 14.19
N PRO A 7 24.26 -2.86 13.17
CA PRO A 7 23.96 -3.23 11.80
C PRO A 7 23.93 -4.76 11.72
N GLY A 8 22.83 -5.30 11.20
CA GLY A 8 22.65 -6.74 11.01
C GLY A 8 23.67 -7.30 10.02
N ALA A 9 23.61 -8.61 9.78
CA ALA A 9 24.45 -9.23 8.76
C ALA A 9 24.23 -8.59 7.38
N ASP A 10 25.30 -8.47 6.58
CA ASP A 10 25.21 -8.01 5.20
C ASP A 10 24.40 -9.02 4.37
N LEU A 11 23.20 -8.63 3.98
CA LEU A 11 22.29 -9.48 3.23
C LEU A 11 22.83 -9.81 1.83
N LEU A 12 23.67 -8.95 1.23
CA LEU A 12 24.27 -9.21 -0.07
C LEU A 12 25.40 -10.23 0.04
N GLU A 13 26.21 -10.15 1.11
CA GLU A 13 27.23 -11.17 1.40
C GLU A 13 26.58 -12.54 1.65
N LEU A 14 25.54 -12.59 2.49
CA LEU A 14 24.77 -13.81 2.74
C LEU A 14 24.11 -14.35 1.47
N ALA A 15 23.55 -13.48 0.62
CA ALA A 15 22.97 -13.87 -0.65
C ALA A 15 24.02 -14.44 -1.62
N GLY A 16 25.25 -13.91 -1.61
CA GLY A 16 26.36 -14.44 -2.40
C GLY A 16 26.75 -15.88 -2.03
N ALA A 17 26.49 -16.30 -0.79
CA ALA A 17 26.69 -17.67 -0.33
C ALA A 17 25.50 -18.60 -0.64
N CYS A 18 24.37 -18.06 -1.12
CA CYS A 18 23.17 -18.82 -1.44
C CYS A 18 23.18 -19.33 -2.89
N SER A 19 22.48 -20.44 -3.14
CA SER A 19 22.27 -20.94 -4.51
C SER A 19 21.46 -19.93 -5.33
N THR A 20 21.84 -19.72 -6.58
CA THR A 20 21.09 -18.95 -7.57
C THR A 20 20.02 -19.77 -8.30
N ALA A 21 19.92 -21.08 -7.99
CA ALA A 21 18.88 -21.93 -8.55
C ALA A 21 17.50 -21.40 -8.14
N PRO A 22 16.48 -21.47 -9.03
CA PRO A 22 15.12 -21.10 -8.68
C PRO A 22 14.66 -21.83 -7.42
N LEU A 23 14.05 -21.08 -6.49
CA LEU A 23 13.43 -21.65 -5.30
C LEU A 23 12.18 -22.42 -5.71
N GLU A 24 12.19 -23.73 -5.47
CA GLU A 24 11.00 -24.56 -5.60
C GLU A 24 9.99 -24.19 -4.49
N PRO A 25 8.81 -23.66 -4.84
CA PRO A 25 7.83 -23.24 -3.85
C PRO A 25 7.28 -24.45 -3.11
N ARG A 26 7.45 -24.47 -1.78
CA ARG A 26 6.88 -25.50 -0.89
C ARG A 26 5.48 -25.16 -0.36
N TYR A 27 4.89 -24.05 -0.81
CA TYR A 27 3.60 -23.55 -0.36
C TYR A 27 2.49 -23.89 -1.37
N ARG A 28 1.26 -23.98 -0.88
CA ARG A 28 0.04 -23.98 -1.68
C ARG A 28 -0.62 -22.60 -1.64
N PRO A 29 -1.39 -22.20 -2.66
CA PRO A 29 -2.08 -20.91 -2.67
C PRO A 29 -3.00 -20.68 -1.45
N GLU A 30 -3.53 -21.75 -0.86
CA GLU A 30 -4.43 -21.71 0.29
C GLU A 30 -3.70 -21.58 1.63
N ASP A 31 -2.38 -21.81 1.65
CA ASP A 31 -1.56 -21.75 2.86
C ASP A 31 -1.48 -20.31 3.36
N VAL A 32 -1.39 -20.16 4.69
CA VAL A 32 -1.19 -18.86 5.33
C VAL A 32 0.24 -18.39 5.07
N MET A 33 0.36 -17.26 4.38
CA MET A 33 1.60 -16.56 4.10
C MET A 33 2.00 -15.66 5.28
N ALA A 34 1.05 -14.96 5.89
CA ALA A 34 1.35 -14.00 6.95
C ALA A 34 0.16 -13.79 7.90
N VAL A 35 0.49 -13.42 9.14
CA VAL A 35 -0.46 -12.86 10.11
C VAL A 35 -0.11 -11.39 10.30
N ARG A 36 -1.02 -10.48 9.93
CA ARG A 36 -0.80 -9.04 10.05
C ARG A 36 -1.69 -8.47 11.15
N PHE A 37 -1.10 -7.87 12.17
CA PHE A 37 -1.86 -7.29 13.27
C PHE A 37 -2.35 -5.87 12.93
N THR A 38 -3.63 -5.60 13.21
CA THR A 38 -4.21 -4.26 13.11
C THR A 38 -4.64 -3.76 14.48
N GLY A 39 -4.63 -2.43 14.68
CA GLY A 39 -5.25 -1.80 15.84
C GLY A 39 -6.77 -1.97 15.74
N GLY A 40 -7.33 -2.92 16.49
CA GLY A 40 -8.78 -3.10 16.54
C GLY A 40 -9.46 -1.92 17.22
N THR A 41 -10.67 -1.58 16.79
CA THR A 41 -11.52 -0.53 17.40
C THR A 41 -11.80 -0.74 18.89
N GLY A 42 -11.68 -1.99 19.39
CA GLY A 42 -11.81 -2.34 20.81
C GLY A 42 -10.49 -2.42 21.59
N GLY A 43 -9.39 -1.85 21.08
CA GLY A 43 -8.08 -1.82 21.75
C GLY A 43 -7.29 -3.14 21.75
N ARG A 44 -7.91 -4.26 21.37
CA ARG A 44 -7.23 -5.54 21.16
C ARG A 44 -6.74 -5.67 19.72
N PRO A 45 -5.45 -5.98 19.49
CA PRO A 45 -4.94 -6.24 18.15
C PRO A 45 -5.66 -7.41 17.49
N LYS A 46 -6.03 -7.26 16.21
CA LYS A 46 -6.66 -8.32 15.43
C LYS A 46 -5.65 -8.90 14.45
N GLY A 47 -5.43 -10.21 14.47
CA GLY A 47 -4.52 -10.87 13.54
C GLY A 47 -5.23 -11.20 12.23
N VAL A 48 -4.88 -10.53 11.12
CA VAL A 48 -5.45 -10.79 9.79
C VAL A 48 -4.64 -11.87 9.09
N LEU A 49 -5.29 -12.98 8.72
CA LEU A 49 -4.66 -14.09 8.00
C LEU A 49 -4.60 -13.80 6.49
N ARG A 50 -3.39 -13.76 5.95
CA ARG A 50 -3.12 -13.58 4.51
C ARG A 50 -2.67 -14.91 3.93
N ARG A 51 -3.25 -15.31 2.80
CA ARG A 51 -2.81 -16.49 2.04
C ARG A 51 -1.79 -16.11 0.97
N PHE A 52 -1.06 -17.10 0.45
CA PHE A 52 -0.22 -16.92 -0.74
C PHE A 52 -1.02 -16.64 -2.02
N ALA A 53 -2.34 -16.90 -2.00
CA ALA A 53 -3.33 -16.70 -3.06
C ALA A 53 -2.93 -15.74 -4.19
N ARG A 54 -3.14 -16.19 -5.44
CA ARG A 54 -2.86 -15.60 -6.77
C ARG A 54 -1.75 -14.53 -6.80
N PRO A 55 -0.70 -14.69 -7.65
CA PRO A 55 0.46 -13.79 -7.67
C PRO A 55 0.05 -12.31 -7.72
N PRO A 56 0.83 -11.42 -7.08
CA PRO A 56 0.50 -10.01 -7.00
C PRO A 56 0.25 -9.44 -8.40
N ARG A 57 -0.72 -8.52 -8.49
CA ARG A 57 -1.15 -7.91 -9.75
C ARG A 57 0.09 -7.49 -10.57
N PRO A 58 0.20 -7.85 -11.86
CA PRO A 58 1.35 -7.50 -12.68
C PRO A 58 1.68 -5.99 -12.67
N ALA A 59 0.66 -5.13 -12.55
CA ALA A 59 0.82 -3.69 -12.41
C ALA A 59 1.65 -3.26 -11.18
N VAL A 60 1.66 -4.07 -10.12
CA VAL A 60 2.43 -3.84 -8.90
C VAL A 60 3.91 -4.21 -9.10
N LEU A 61 4.20 -5.20 -9.95
CA LEU A 61 5.54 -5.71 -10.28
C LEU A 61 6.19 -5.00 -11.49
N SER A 62 5.83 -3.74 -11.77
CA SER A 62 6.24 -3.05 -12.99
C SER A 62 7.74 -2.66 -12.99
N GLY A 63 8.60 -3.61 -13.38
CA GLY A 63 10.03 -3.44 -13.64
C GLY A 63 10.91 -3.31 -12.39
N PRO A 64 12.23 -3.52 -12.52
CA PRO A 64 13.16 -3.37 -11.42
C PRO A 64 13.09 -1.94 -10.88
N ALA A 65 12.75 -1.81 -9.60
CA ALA A 65 12.56 -0.53 -8.94
C ALA A 65 13.48 -0.43 -7.73
N SER A 66 14.21 0.69 -7.63
CA SER A 66 14.77 1.16 -6.37
C SER A 66 13.64 1.74 -5.51
N CYS A 67 13.42 1.17 -4.33
CA CYS A 67 12.38 1.61 -3.40
C CYS A 67 12.96 2.15 -2.09
N SER A 68 12.54 3.33 -1.67
CA SER A 68 12.72 3.78 -0.28
C SER A 68 11.46 3.43 0.52
N ALA A 69 11.62 2.61 1.55
CA ALA A 69 10.52 2.12 2.38
C ALA A 69 10.83 2.30 3.88
N PRO A 70 9.87 2.79 4.69
CA PRO A 70 9.97 2.72 6.14
C PRO A 70 9.90 1.26 6.63
N PRO A 71 10.17 0.99 7.93
CA PRO A 71 10.30 -0.36 8.47
C PRO A 71 9.19 -1.34 8.05
N CYS A 72 9.60 -2.60 7.82
CA CYS A 72 8.87 -3.64 7.08
C CYS A 72 7.52 -4.10 7.68
N ALA A 73 7.09 -3.60 8.84
CA ALA A 73 5.91 -4.10 9.54
C ALA A 73 4.55 -3.60 8.99
N THR A 74 4.56 -2.68 8.00
CA THR A 74 3.33 -2.07 7.44
C THR A 74 3.32 -2.14 5.91
N ALA A 75 2.54 -1.29 5.23
CA ALA A 75 2.51 -1.19 3.76
C ALA A 75 3.89 -0.92 3.14
N GLY A 76 4.83 -0.33 3.90
CA GLY A 76 6.24 -0.18 3.49
C GLY A 76 6.92 -1.51 3.19
N GLY A 77 6.76 -2.52 4.05
CA GLY A 77 7.33 -3.85 3.83
C GLY A 77 6.77 -4.56 2.61
N THR A 78 5.44 -4.45 2.39
CA THR A 78 4.84 -5.00 1.16
C THR A 78 5.39 -4.33 -0.11
N THR A 79 5.72 -3.04 -0.04
CA THR A 79 6.34 -2.32 -1.17
C THR A 79 7.78 -2.78 -1.40
N ALA A 80 8.53 -3.06 -0.33
CA ALA A 80 9.86 -3.66 -0.41
C ALA A 80 9.81 -5.06 -1.05
N ASP A 81 8.89 -5.93 -0.61
CA ASP A 81 8.69 -7.27 -1.18
C ASP A 81 8.43 -7.22 -2.68
N PHE A 82 7.54 -6.33 -3.14
CA PHE A 82 7.26 -6.17 -4.56
C PHE A 82 8.44 -5.63 -5.37
N SER A 83 9.26 -4.77 -4.76
CA SER A 83 10.45 -4.25 -5.42
C SER A 83 11.49 -5.35 -5.62
N LEU A 84 11.71 -6.18 -4.60
CA LEU A 84 12.60 -7.34 -4.68
C LEU A 84 12.07 -8.39 -5.66
N ALA A 85 10.77 -8.70 -5.62
CA ALA A 85 10.13 -9.64 -6.54
C ALA A 85 10.19 -9.18 -8.01
N ALA A 86 10.26 -7.88 -8.26
CA ALA A 86 10.46 -7.31 -9.59
C ALA A 86 11.93 -7.22 -10.02
N GLY A 87 12.87 -7.77 -9.24
CA GLY A 87 14.31 -7.69 -9.48
C GLY A 87 14.94 -6.33 -9.17
N GLY A 88 14.25 -5.52 -8.36
CA GLY A 88 14.69 -4.20 -7.92
C GLY A 88 15.57 -4.24 -6.68
N ALA A 89 15.79 -3.06 -6.09
CA ALA A 89 16.58 -2.87 -4.88
C ALA A 89 15.78 -2.09 -3.83
N VAL A 90 16.05 -2.34 -2.55
CA VAL A 90 15.38 -1.63 -1.45
C VAL A 90 16.42 -0.83 -0.68
N VAL A 91 16.20 0.47 -0.58
CA VAL A 91 16.93 1.36 0.32
C VAL A 91 16.11 1.44 1.61
N LEU A 92 16.49 0.63 2.59
CA LEU A 92 15.85 0.59 3.89
C LEU A 92 16.17 1.86 4.68
N GLN A 93 15.19 2.35 5.44
CA GLN A 93 15.33 3.49 6.35
C GLN A 93 14.87 3.04 7.73
N ASP A 94 15.65 3.35 8.78
CA ASP A 94 15.30 3.00 10.16
C ASP A 94 14.05 3.73 10.65
N GLY A 95 13.81 4.92 10.11
CA GLY A 95 12.64 5.73 10.36
C GLY A 95 12.43 6.72 9.22
N PHE A 96 11.56 7.71 9.45
CA PHE A 96 11.42 8.82 8.51
C PHE A 96 12.22 10.03 8.98
N ALA A 97 13.25 10.36 8.21
CA ALA A 97 13.87 11.68 8.16
C ALA A 97 13.81 12.18 6.70
N ALA A 98 13.34 13.41 6.49
CA ALA A 98 13.10 13.92 5.14
C ALA A 98 14.43 14.06 4.38
N GLU A 99 15.48 14.47 5.08
CA GLU A 99 16.85 14.61 4.62
C GLU A 99 17.43 13.28 4.13
N GLU A 100 17.22 12.20 4.90
CA GLU A 100 17.70 10.86 4.55
C GLU A 100 16.95 10.32 3.34
N VAL A 101 15.62 10.49 3.29
CA VAL A 101 14.81 10.07 2.13
C VAL A 101 15.21 10.84 0.88
N LEU A 102 15.35 12.16 0.95
CA LEU A 102 15.79 12.99 -0.18
C LEU A 102 17.20 12.64 -0.64
N GLY A 103 18.14 12.48 0.30
CA GLY A 103 19.51 12.06 0.01
C GLY A 103 19.57 10.67 -0.62
N ALA A 104 18.71 9.74 -0.19
CA ALA A 104 18.58 8.43 -0.79
C ALA A 104 18.01 8.51 -2.21
N VAL A 105 17.01 9.35 -2.45
CA VAL A 105 16.44 9.57 -3.78
C VAL A 105 17.49 10.03 -4.77
N GLU A 106 18.28 11.03 -4.40
CA GLU A 106 19.34 11.58 -5.25
C GLU A 106 20.50 10.59 -5.44
N ARG A 107 21.04 10.05 -4.34
CA ARG A 107 22.22 9.17 -4.36
C ARG A 107 21.97 7.83 -5.06
N HIS A 108 20.83 7.20 -4.76
CA HIS A 108 20.52 5.86 -5.25
C HIS A 108 19.54 5.87 -6.42
N ARG A 109 19.19 7.07 -6.92
CA ARG A 109 18.22 7.27 -8.00
C ARG A 109 16.92 6.51 -7.73
N VAL A 110 16.36 6.69 -6.52
CA VAL A 110 15.14 5.98 -6.09
C VAL A 110 14.01 6.28 -7.07
N SER A 111 13.36 5.23 -7.56
CA SER A 111 12.26 5.32 -8.53
C SER A 111 10.89 5.24 -7.87
N ARG A 112 10.81 4.59 -6.70
CA ARG A 112 9.58 4.40 -5.94
C ARG A 112 9.80 4.77 -4.48
N ALA A 113 8.86 5.49 -3.88
CA ALA A 113 8.86 5.74 -2.45
C ALA A 113 7.47 5.44 -1.88
N TYR A 114 7.42 4.94 -0.64
CA TYR A 114 6.18 4.86 0.11
C TYR A 114 6.16 5.94 1.19
N LEU A 115 5.23 6.88 1.06
CA LEU A 115 5.07 8.00 1.98
C LEU A 115 3.58 8.15 2.33
N PRO A 116 3.13 7.66 3.50
CA PRO A 116 1.76 7.93 3.96
C PRO A 116 1.53 9.45 4.04
N PRO A 117 0.28 9.93 3.93
CA PRO A 117 0.01 11.35 3.68
C PRO A 117 0.73 12.33 4.63
N HIS A 118 0.80 12.03 5.92
CA HIS A 118 1.52 12.87 6.89
C HIS A 118 3.04 12.96 6.61
N LEU A 119 3.69 11.88 6.16
CA LEU A 119 5.11 11.90 5.81
C LEU A 119 5.35 12.54 4.45
N LEU A 120 4.44 12.34 3.48
CA LEU A 120 4.46 13.08 2.22
C LEU A 120 4.41 14.59 2.50
N HIS A 121 3.53 15.04 3.40
CA HIS A 121 3.46 16.44 3.78
C HIS A 121 4.76 16.92 4.43
N ARG A 122 5.34 16.16 5.36
CA ARG A 122 6.64 16.51 5.96
C ARG A 122 7.76 16.62 4.93
N LEU A 123 7.79 15.75 3.92
CA LEU A 123 8.74 15.83 2.81
C LEU A 123 8.54 17.11 2.00
N LEU A 124 7.29 17.48 1.70
CA LEU A 124 6.98 18.71 0.98
C LEU A 124 7.41 19.95 1.77
N ASP A 125 7.17 19.98 3.08
CA ASP A 125 7.54 21.13 3.91
C ASP A 125 9.07 21.25 4.13
N HIS A 126 9.84 20.25 3.72
CA HIS A 126 11.28 20.24 3.94
C HIS A 126 12.04 21.16 2.96
N PRO A 127 12.91 22.07 3.44
CA PRO A 127 13.64 23.00 2.58
C PRO A 127 14.53 22.34 1.53
N LEU A 128 15.17 21.20 1.88
CA LEU A 128 16.07 20.49 0.94
C LEU A 128 15.35 19.99 -0.31
N LEU A 129 14.02 19.78 -0.27
CA LEU A 129 13.30 19.30 -1.45
C LEU A 129 13.48 20.22 -2.67
N ALA A 130 13.66 21.53 -2.46
CA ALA A 130 13.91 22.46 -3.56
C ALA A 130 15.30 22.30 -4.21
N ALA A 131 16.26 21.71 -3.49
CA ALA A 131 17.64 21.54 -3.94
C ALA A 131 17.97 20.09 -4.38
N THR A 132 17.12 19.11 -4.03
CA THR A 132 17.34 17.70 -4.36
C THR A 132 16.86 17.35 -5.76
N ASP A 133 17.69 16.66 -6.57
CA ASP A 133 17.23 16.02 -7.81
C ASP A 133 16.27 14.85 -7.49
N THR A 134 14.98 15.07 -7.72
CA THR A 134 13.92 14.05 -7.57
C THR A 134 13.51 13.44 -8.91
N GLY A 135 14.23 13.72 -10.00
CA GLY A 135 13.90 13.31 -11.36
C GLY A 135 13.97 11.80 -11.62
N SER A 136 14.53 11.01 -10.69
CA SER A 136 14.45 9.54 -10.73
C SER A 136 13.09 9.00 -10.29
N LEU A 137 12.32 9.75 -9.49
CA LEU A 137 11.03 9.30 -8.98
C LEU A 137 10.06 9.06 -10.14
N ARG A 138 9.36 7.93 -10.08
CA ARG A 138 8.28 7.53 -10.97
C ARG A 138 6.99 7.30 -10.21
N ARG A 139 7.09 6.99 -8.91
CA ARG A 139 5.92 6.74 -8.07
C ARG A 139 6.19 7.09 -6.61
N VAL A 140 5.30 7.87 -6.02
CA VAL A 140 5.22 8.09 -4.57
C VAL A 140 3.88 7.54 -4.10
N GLY A 141 3.92 6.31 -3.57
CA GLY A 141 2.74 5.59 -3.10
C GLY A 141 2.29 6.08 -1.73
N TYR A 142 0.98 6.27 -1.55
CA TYR A 142 0.38 6.60 -0.26
C TYR A 142 -0.95 5.86 -0.05
N THR A 143 -1.22 5.46 1.19
CA THR A 143 -2.47 4.82 1.65
C THR A 143 -2.70 5.11 3.13
N GLY A 144 -3.85 4.67 3.66
CA GLY A 144 -4.14 4.58 5.09
C GLY A 144 -4.92 5.76 5.67
N CYS A 145 -4.91 6.93 5.03
CA CYS A 145 -5.80 8.03 5.40
C CYS A 145 -6.12 8.91 4.19
N ALA A 146 -7.23 9.65 4.29
CA ALA A 146 -7.61 10.63 3.28
C ALA A 146 -6.60 11.80 3.29
N PRO A 147 -5.89 12.06 2.17
CA PRO A 147 -4.96 13.17 2.07
C PRO A 147 -5.71 14.50 1.87
N SER A 148 -5.01 15.62 2.09
CA SER A 148 -5.54 16.94 1.71
C SER A 148 -5.42 17.13 0.20
N PRO A 149 -6.52 17.42 -0.54
CA PRO A 149 -6.45 17.69 -1.98
C PRO A 149 -5.46 18.82 -2.32
N ARG A 150 -5.40 19.86 -1.49
CA ARG A 150 -4.44 20.96 -1.63
C ARG A 150 -2.98 20.46 -1.60
N ARG A 151 -2.69 19.53 -0.69
CA ARG A 151 -1.34 18.97 -0.52
C ARG A 151 -1.00 17.96 -1.61
N LEU A 152 -1.97 17.21 -2.13
CA LEU A 152 -1.75 16.37 -3.31
C LEU A 152 -1.46 17.19 -4.56
N ALA A 153 -2.17 18.30 -4.77
CA ALA A 153 -1.90 19.23 -5.86
C ALA A 153 -0.50 19.85 -5.73
N GLU A 154 -0.09 20.20 -4.50
CA GLU A 154 1.28 20.64 -4.22
C GLU A 154 2.31 19.55 -4.52
N ALA A 155 2.06 18.30 -4.10
CA ALA A 155 2.93 17.16 -4.37
C ALA A 155 3.13 16.96 -5.87
N THR A 156 2.04 16.99 -6.64
CA THR A 156 2.07 16.83 -8.10
C THR A 156 2.86 17.95 -8.78
N ARG A 157 2.73 19.18 -8.29
CA ARG A 157 3.48 20.33 -8.83
C ARG A 157 4.97 20.29 -8.48
N ARG A 158 5.34 19.84 -7.27
CA ARG A 158 6.73 19.88 -6.79
C ARG A 158 7.53 18.63 -7.11
N LEU A 159 6.88 17.47 -7.16
CA LEU A 159 7.50 16.16 -7.42
C LEU A 159 7.18 15.63 -8.83
N GLY A 160 6.29 16.30 -9.56
CA GLY A 160 5.82 15.88 -10.87
C GLY A 160 4.72 14.81 -10.82
N ARG A 161 4.51 14.12 -11.95
CA ARG A 161 3.52 13.04 -12.14
C ARG A 161 3.94 11.74 -11.44
N VAL A 162 4.08 11.80 -10.12
CA VAL A 162 4.52 10.67 -9.28
C VAL A 162 3.54 10.23 -8.19
N PRO A 163 2.66 11.09 -7.62
CA PRO A 163 1.74 10.63 -6.57
C PRO A 163 0.85 9.48 -7.03
N HIS A 164 0.69 8.46 -6.17
CA HIS A 164 -0.15 7.30 -6.46
C HIS A 164 -0.90 6.87 -5.20
N GLN A 165 -2.21 7.06 -5.21
CA GLN A 165 -3.08 6.63 -4.12
C GLN A 165 -3.41 5.16 -4.27
N THR A 166 -3.43 4.46 -3.15
CA THR A 166 -4.11 3.18 -3.02
C THR A 166 -5.09 3.28 -1.86
N TYR A 167 -6.34 2.89 -2.06
CA TYR A 167 -7.25 2.58 -0.95
C TYR A 167 -7.19 1.08 -0.70
N SER A 168 -7.01 0.70 0.56
CA SER A 168 -6.75 -0.68 0.96
C SER A 168 -7.05 -0.87 2.43
N LEU A 169 -7.50 -2.07 2.80
CA LEU A 169 -7.47 -2.54 4.18
C LEU A 169 -6.45 -3.67 4.31
N THR A 170 -6.03 -3.98 5.53
CA THR A 170 -5.19 -5.17 5.79
C THR A 170 -5.93 -6.44 5.37
N GLU A 171 -7.25 -6.43 5.57
CA GLU A 171 -8.17 -7.51 5.30
C GLU A 171 -8.45 -7.71 3.80
N THR A 172 -8.35 -6.67 2.97
CA THR A 172 -8.65 -6.76 1.53
C THR A 172 -7.41 -6.69 0.64
N GLY A 173 -6.32 -6.10 1.13
CA GLY A 173 -5.27 -5.60 0.23
C GLY A 173 -5.74 -4.40 -0.59
N PRO A 174 -5.12 -4.13 -1.76
CA PRO A 174 -5.47 -2.97 -2.58
C PRO A 174 -6.87 -3.10 -3.21
N ILE A 175 -7.76 -2.14 -2.94
CA ILE A 175 -9.14 -2.09 -3.44
C ILE A 175 -9.25 -1.22 -4.69
N SER A 176 -8.76 0.02 -4.60
CA SER A 176 -8.81 1.01 -5.67
C SER A 176 -7.51 1.81 -5.74
N ARG A 177 -7.31 2.52 -6.86
CA ARG A 177 -6.14 3.35 -7.10
C ARG A 177 -6.50 4.67 -7.77
N LEU A 178 -5.74 5.71 -7.43
CA LEU A 178 -5.67 6.96 -8.19
C LEU A 178 -4.26 7.04 -8.80
N SER A 179 -4.18 7.03 -10.13
CA SER A 179 -2.89 7.04 -10.85
C SER A 179 -2.24 8.42 -10.86
N PRO A 180 -0.92 8.53 -11.12
CA PRO A 180 -0.25 9.83 -11.21
C PRO A 180 -0.85 10.79 -12.24
N ASP A 181 -1.45 10.25 -13.30
CA ASP A 181 -2.11 11.06 -14.32
C ASP A 181 -3.47 11.57 -13.86
N GLU A 182 -4.22 10.75 -13.13
CA GLU A 182 -5.48 11.17 -12.52
C GLU A 182 -5.28 12.22 -11.41
N HIS A 183 -4.08 12.32 -10.82
CA HIS A 183 -3.74 13.40 -9.87
C HIS A 183 -3.62 14.78 -10.53
N LEU A 184 -3.55 14.85 -11.86
CA LEU A 184 -3.57 16.12 -12.58
C LEU A 184 -4.97 16.75 -12.63
N ASP A 185 -6.03 15.97 -12.34
CA ASP A 185 -7.40 16.46 -12.29
C ASP A 185 -7.79 16.79 -10.83
N PRO A 186 -7.98 18.09 -10.48
CA PRO A 186 -8.35 18.50 -9.13
C PRO A 186 -9.66 17.86 -8.62
N ARG A 187 -10.57 17.47 -9.53
CA ARG A 187 -11.85 16.85 -9.19
C ARG A 187 -11.69 15.44 -8.64
N LEU A 188 -10.59 14.78 -8.98
CA LEU A 188 -10.32 13.39 -8.56
C LEU A 188 -9.53 13.32 -7.25
N LEU A 189 -8.92 14.42 -6.80
CA LEU A 189 -8.11 14.48 -5.58
C LEU A 189 -8.91 14.24 -4.28
N THR A 190 -10.24 14.28 -4.34
CA THR A 190 -11.15 13.94 -3.24
C THR A 190 -11.65 12.50 -3.32
N THR A 191 -11.19 11.69 -4.27
CA THR A 191 -11.66 10.32 -4.50
C THR A 191 -10.61 9.29 -4.09
N ALA A 192 -11.03 8.04 -3.93
CA ALA A 192 -10.13 6.89 -3.82
C ALA A 192 -9.73 6.29 -5.19
N GLY A 193 -10.06 6.98 -6.29
CA GLY A 193 -9.86 6.51 -7.65
C GLY A 193 -10.73 5.31 -8.03
N ARG A 194 -10.26 4.49 -8.98
CA ARG A 194 -11.03 3.39 -9.57
C ARG A 194 -10.66 2.04 -8.93
N PRO A 195 -11.63 1.13 -8.70
CA PRO A 195 -11.33 -0.24 -8.31
C PRO A 195 -10.33 -0.90 -9.26
N TYR A 196 -9.50 -1.79 -8.73
CA TYR A 196 -8.64 -2.60 -9.59
C TYR A 196 -9.47 -3.58 -10.45
N PRO A 197 -8.97 -4.02 -11.63
CA PRO A 197 -9.77 -4.81 -12.57
C PRO A 197 -10.32 -6.14 -12.04
N ASP A 198 -9.66 -6.74 -11.06
CA ASP A 198 -10.04 -7.99 -10.38
C ASP A 198 -10.70 -7.74 -9.01
N THR A 199 -11.09 -6.50 -8.71
CA THR A 199 -11.79 -6.13 -7.48
C THR A 199 -13.18 -5.62 -7.80
N GLU A 200 -14.17 -6.30 -7.25
CA GLU A 200 -15.56 -5.87 -7.28
C GLU A 200 -15.86 -5.04 -6.02
N VAL A 201 -16.54 -3.91 -6.23
CA VAL A 201 -16.97 -3.02 -5.15
C VAL A 201 -18.47 -2.79 -5.28
N ARG A 202 -19.18 -2.89 -4.16
CA ARG A 202 -20.59 -2.51 -4.02
C ARG A 202 -20.74 -1.51 -2.90
N ILE A 203 -21.69 -0.60 -3.06
CA ILE A 203 -22.12 0.32 -2.01
C ILE A 203 -23.46 -0.19 -1.50
N LEU A 204 -23.54 -0.61 -0.25
CA LEU A 204 -24.75 -1.20 0.35
C LEU A 204 -25.38 -0.25 1.37
N ASP A 205 -26.70 -0.30 1.54
CA ASP A 205 -27.39 0.32 2.67
C ASP A 205 -27.31 -0.56 3.94
N GLU A 206 -28.02 -0.15 5.00
CA GLU A 206 -28.02 -0.84 6.30
C GLU A 206 -28.65 -2.24 6.23
N GLU A 207 -29.55 -2.45 5.27
CA GLU A 207 -30.21 -3.72 4.98
C GLU A 207 -29.39 -4.64 4.06
N GLY A 208 -28.25 -4.18 3.54
CA GLY A 208 -27.39 -4.94 2.64
C GLY A 208 -27.81 -4.90 1.17
N VAL A 209 -28.68 -3.95 0.79
CA VAL A 209 -29.16 -3.78 -0.58
C VAL A 209 -28.23 -2.82 -1.34
N PRO A 210 -27.83 -3.14 -2.60
CA PRO A 210 -27.01 -2.25 -3.41
C PRO A 210 -27.68 -0.90 -3.70
N LEU A 211 -26.98 0.19 -3.40
CA LEU A 211 -27.42 1.56 -3.63
C LEU A 211 -27.13 2.03 -5.06
N PRO A 212 -27.94 2.97 -5.61
CA PRO A 212 -27.67 3.56 -6.92
C PRO A 212 -26.42 4.47 -6.90
N PRO A 213 -25.83 4.76 -8.08
CA PRO A 213 -24.61 5.55 -8.17
C PRO A 213 -24.69 6.91 -7.45
N GLY A 214 -23.62 7.28 -6.75
CA GLY A 214 -23.50 8.56 -6.04
C GLY A 214 -24.20 8.61 -4.68
N ARG A 215 -24.86 7.53 -4.24
CA ARG A 215 -25.38 7.42 -2.86
C ARG A 215 -24.30 6.89 -1.93
N THR A 216 -24.27 7.42 -0.71
CA THR A 216 -23.36 6.97 0.35
C THR A 216 -23.95 5.75 1.06
N GLY A 217 -23.12 4.73 1.24
CA GLY A 217 -23.41 3.53 2.02
C GLY A 217 -22.12 2.80 2.39
N GLU A 218 -22.23 1.58 2.92
CA GLU A 218 -21.06 0.75 3.25
C GLU A 218 -20.34 0.29 1.98
N ILE A 219 -19.02 0.42 1.96
CA ILE A 219 -18.17 -0.15 0.91
C ILE A 219 -17.98 -1.65 1.20
N CYS A 220 -18.51 -2.51 0.34
CA CYS A 220 -18.30 -3.95 0.39
C CYS A 220 -17.44 -4.41 -0.80
N VAL A 221 -16.47 -5.28 -0.53
CA VAL A 221 -15.44 -5.64 -1.51
C VAL A 221 -15.35 -7.15 -1.69
N ARG A 222 -15.29 -7.60 -2.95
CA ARG A 222 -14.89 -8.97 -3.30
C ARG A 222 -13.62 -8.90 -4.15
N THR A 223 -12.55 -9.52 -3.66
CA THR A 223 -11.23 -9.48 -4.29
C THR A 223 -10.46 -10.78 -4.06
N PRO A 224 -9.65 -11.25 -5.02
CA PRO A 224 -8.73 -12.38 -4.84
C PRO A 224 -7.75 -12.19 -3.68
N THR A 225 -7.49 -10.94 -3.30
CA THR A 225 -6.57 -10.58 -2.21
C THR A 225 -7.28 -10.48 -0.86
N ALA A 226 -8.51 -10.98 -0.70
CA ALA A 226 -9.20 -10.97 0.59
C ALA A 226 -8.48 -11.85 1.62
N MET A 227 -8.61 -11.51 2.91
CA MET A 227 -8.09 -12.30 4.01
C MET A 227 -8.75 -13.68 4.07
N ALA A 228 -8.05 -14.63 4.68
CA ALA A 228 -8.65 -15.91 5.05
C ALA A 228 -9.58 -15.80 6.27
N GLY A 229 -9.42 -14.75 7.07
CA GLY A 229 -10.15 -14.50 8.30
C GLY A 229 -9.27 -13.89 9.38
N TYR A 230 -9.85 -13.69 10.56
CA TYR A 230 -9.12 -13.28 11.74
C TYR A 230 -8.60 -14.49 12.53
N TRP A 231 -7.34 -14.40 12.97
CA TRP A 231 -6.68 -15.43 13.76
C TRP A 231 -7.39 -15.64 15.08
N ARG A 232 -7.89 -16.87 15.29
CA ARG A 232 -8.61 -17.28 16.51
C ARG A 232 -9.86 -16.42 16.83
N ASP A 233 -10.49 -15.84 15.80
CA ASP A 233 -11.73 -15.06 15.94
C ASP A 233 -12.70 -15.38 14.78
N PRO A 234 -13.31 -16.59 14.79
CA PRO A 234 -14.26 -17.00 13.76
C PRO A 234 -15.55 -16.18 13.78
N GLU A 235 -15.99 -15.67 14.94
CA GLU A 235 -17.20 -14.84 15.02
C GLU A 235 -16.99 -13.48 14.34
N LEU A 236 -15.86 -12.82 14.56
CA LEU A 236 -15.55 -11.59 13.81
C LEU A 236 -15.35 -11.88 12.32
N THR A 237 -14.72 -13.01 11.99
CA THR A 237 -14.55 -13.43 10.60
C THR A 237 -15.90 -13.55 9.88
N ALA A 238 -16.84 -14.29 10.44
CA ALA A 238 -18.18 -14.48 9.86
C ALA A 238 -18.99 -13.16 9.83
N ARG A 239 -18.74 -12.24 10.77
CA ARG A 239 -19.39 -10.92 10.78
C ARG A 239 -18.94 -10.03 9.63
N VAL A 240 -17.68 -10.07 9.22
CA VAL A 240 -17.16 -9.19 8.16
C VAL A 240 -17.06 -9.87 6.79
N LEU A 241 -16.93 -11.19 6.73
CA LEU A 241 -16.95 -11.97 5.50
C LEU A 241 -18.32 -12.64 5.34
N ARG A 242 -19.15 -12.10 4.45
CA ARG A 242 -20.51 -12.57 4.17
C ARG A 242 -20.65 -12.89 2.70
N GLU A 243 -20.98 -14.13 2.37
CA GLU A 243 -21.25 -14.56 0.97
C GLU A 243 -20.11 -14.18 -0.02
N GLY A 244 -18.85 -14.25 0.44
CA GLY A 244 -17.67 -13.89 -0.35
C GLY A 244 -17.38 -12.39 -0.46
N TRP A 245 -18.18 -11.54 0.20
CA TRP A 245 -17.95 -10.10 0.32
C TRP A 245 -17.35 -9.76 1.67
N LEU A 246 -16.36 -8.87 1.65
CA LEU A 246 -15.81 -8.24 2.84
C LEU A 246 -16.52 -6.90 3.09
N HIS A 247 -17.16 -6.79 4.25
CA HIS A 247 -17.74 -5.58 4.82
C HIS A 247 -16.62 -4.74 5.45
N THR A 248 -16.27 -3.62 4.83
CA THR A 248 -15.10 -2.84 5.24
C THR A 248 -15.37 -1.99 6.48
N GLY A 249 -16.64 -1.66 6.75
CA GLY A 249 -17.02 -0.64 7.72
C GLY A 249 -16.76 0.80 7.28
N ASP A 250 -16.14 1.02 6.11
CA ASP A 250 -15.96 2.35 5.54
C ASP A 250 -17.23 2.78 4.80
N LEU A 251 -17.58 4.06 4.92
CA LEU A 251 -18.67 4.66 4.17
C LEU A 251 -18.13 5.39 2.93
N GLY A 252 -18.80 5.21 1.80
CA GLY A 252 -18.44 5.88 0.56
C GLY A 252 -19.54 5.86 -0.48
N ALA A 253 -19.30 6.57 -1.58
CA ALA A 253 -20.17 6.60 -2.74
C ALA A 253 -19.36 6.28 -3.99
N MET A 254 -19.99 5.62 -4.96
CA MET A 254 -19.38 5.28 -6.24
C MET A 254 -20.27 5.78 -7.37
N TRP A 255 -19.69 6.53 -8.31
CA TRP A 255 -20.35 6.92 -9.56
C TRP A 255 -20.09 5.87 -10.63
N ARG A 256 -20.94 5.78 -11.66
CA ARG A 256 -20.69 4.88 -12.78
C ARG A 256 -19.33 5.22 -13.40
N VAL A 257 -18.47 4.21 -13.49
CA VAL A 257 -17.20 4.31 -14.19
C VAL A 257 -17.53 4.41 -15.67
N ILE A 258 -17.18 5.54 -16.29
CA ILE A 258 -17.18 5.71 -17.75
C ILE A 258 -15.95 5.00 -18.30
#